data_AF-A0A8C9S2L9-F1
#
_entry.id   AF-A0A8C9S2L9-F1
#
_cell.length_a   1.000
_cell.length_b   1.000
_cell.length_c   1.000
_cell.angle_alpha   90.00
_cell.angle_beta   90.00
_cell.angle_gamma   90.00
#
_symmetry.space_group_name_H-M   'P 1'
#
loop_
_entity.id
_entity.type
_entity.pdbx_description
1 polymer ?
#
loop_
_entity_poly.entity_id
_entity_poly.type
_entity_poly.pdbx_seq_one_letter_code
_entity_poly.pdbx_strand_id
1 'polypeptide(L)'
;MIGSLSTCPGHRAPPPLLMIHRTGRKSRPEDLQNHFSFHPRFRRKMSGFFQLLRKKKELIPLIGFVGIAAAGAVSASIYFLLTKPDVILNKTTNPEPWENLDPSKPQKLLTVNQHWKPVEELQMVKNMTK
;
A
#
# COMPACT_ATOMS: atom_id res chain seq x y z
N MET A 1 -1.98 -16.22 67.72
CA MET A 1 -2.55 -15.49 68.88
C MET A 1 -1.68 -14.24 69.07
N ILE A 2 -2.14 -13.08 68.62
CA ILE A 2 -2.86 -12.07 69.43
C ILE A 2 -1.97 -11.59 70.58
N GLY A 3 -1.34 -10.41 70.43
CA GLY A 3 -1.62 -9.23 71.29
C GLY A 3 -0.55 -9.14 72.40
N SER A 4 -0.06 -8.02 72.92
CA SER A 4 -0.52 -6.64 73.03
C SER A 4 0.72 -5.80 73.40
N LEU A 5 0.98 -4.67 72.75
CA LEU A 5 0.55 -3.29 73.10
C LEU A 5 1.44 -2.57 74.12
N SER A 6 1.49 -1.24 73.95
CA SER A 6 1.91 -0.20 74.89
C SER A 6 3.41 0.14 74.81
N THR A 7 3.83 1.39 74.59
CA THR A 7 3.26 2.67 75.02
C THR A 7 3.81 3.82 74.15
N CYS A 8 2.94 4.71 73.65
CA CYS A 8 3.25 6.06 73.12
C CYS A 8 3.59 7.02 74.30
N PRO A 9 3.79 8.36 74.17
CA PRO A 9 3.84 9.24 73.00
C PRO A 9 4.99 10.29 73.02
N GLY A 10 5.24 10.92 71.87
CA GLY A 10 6.15 12.07 71.76
C GLY A 10 5.59 13.09 70.77
N HIS A 11 4.68 13.91 71.25
CA HIS A 11 3.98 14.98 70.53
C HIS A 11 5.00 16.04 70.07
N ARG A 12 5.26 16.15 68.76
CA ARG A 12 6.06 17.25 68.18
C ARG A 12 5.15 18.08 67.27
N ALA A 13 5.06 19.38 67.56
CA ALA A 13 4.24 20.34 66.85
C ALA A 13 4.64 20.46 65.36
N PRO A 14 3.68 20.76 64.45
CA PRO A 14 3.99 20.97 63.04
C PRO A 14 4.69 22.33 62.83
N PRO A 15 5.74 22.41 61.98
CA PRO A 15 6.32 23.69 61.58
C PRO A 15 5.37 24.49 60.67
N PRO A 16 5.49 25.82 60.65
CA PRO A 16 4.57 26.71 59.95
C PRO A 16 4.61 26.49 58.43
N LEU A 17 3.41 26.46 57.84
CA LEU A 17 3.14 26.44 56.40
C LEU A 17 3.86 27.61 55.71
N LEU A 18 5.00 27.31 55.07
CA LEU A 18 5.61 28.20 54.09
C LEU A 18 4.70 28.24 52.87
N MET A 19 3.91 29.31 52.77
CA MET A 19 3.18 29.73 51.58
C MET A 19 4.18 29.96 50.43
N ILE A 20 4.41 28.92 49.62
CA ILE A 20 5.12 29.07 48.35
C ILE A 20 4.19 29.81 47.40
N HIS A 21 4.52 31.09 47.18
CA HIS A 21 3.91 31.96 46.19
C HIS A 21 4.05 31.30 44.80
N ARG A 22 2.97 30.70 44.29
CA ARG A 22 2.89 30.20 42.90
C ARG A 22 3.01 31.38 41.95
N THR A 23 4.23 31.67 41.52
CA THR A 23 4.46 32.53 40.37
C THR A 23 4.02 31.78 39.12
N GLY A 24 2.83 32.10 38.63
CA GLY A 24 2.34 31.61 37.35
C GLY A 24 3.26 32.11 36.22
N ARG A 25 4.17 31.26 35.75
CA ARG A 25 4.86 31.46 34.48
C ARG A 25 3.82 31.36 33.36
N LYS A 26 3.43 32.52 32.84
CA LYS A 26 2.74 32.67 31.56
C LYS A 26 3.66 32.11 30.46
N SER A 27 3.42 30.88 30.04
CA SER A 27 4.11 30.27 28.90
C SER A 27 3.80 31.10 27.65
N ARG A 28 4.85 31.57 26.98
CA ARG A 28 4.73 32.31 25.72
C ARG A 28 4.21 31.35 24.62
N PRO A 29 3.35 31.82 23.71
CA PRO A 29 2.78 30.98 22.64
C PRO A 29 3.82 30.45 21.63
N GLU A 30 5.05 30.97 21.65
CA GLU A 30 6.17 30.54 20.81
C GLU A 30 6.67 29.11 21.11
N ASP A 31 6.43 28.58 22.32
CA ASP A 31 6.92 27.25 22.72
C ASP A 31 6.05 26.08 22.21
N LEU A 32 4.85 26.36 21.69
CA LEU A 32 3.94 25.35 21.15
C LEU A 32 4.05 25.17 19.62
N GLN A 33 4.94 25.91 18.96
CA GLN A 33 5.14 25.83 17.50
C GLN A 33 6.24 24.81 17.11
N ASN A 34 7.04 24.31 18.06
CA ASN A 34 8.29 23.58 17.76
C ASN A 34 8.27 22.06 18.00
N HIS A 35 7.12 21.44 18.30
CA HIS A 35 7.07 19.99 18.56
C HIS A 35 6.45 19.15 17.41
N PHE A 36 6.03 19.78 16.31
CA PHE A 36 5.50 19.10 15.12
C PHE A 36 6.36 19.33 13.88
N SER A 37 7.69 19.31 14.04
CA SER A 37 8.56 19.01 12.90
C SER A 37 8.60 17.49 12.72
N PHE A 38 7.55 16.94 12.10
CA PHE A 38 7.66 15.62 11.47
C PHE A 38 8.66 15.79 10.33
N HIS A 39 9.93 15.55 10.63
CA HIS A 39 10.98 15.49 9.63
C HIS A 39 10.87 14.09 9.02
N PRO A 40 10.26 13.89 7.83
CA PRO A 40 10.44 12.64 7.15
C PRO A 40 11.94 12.56 6.83
N ARG A 41 12.71 11.82 7.64
CA ARG A 41 14.04 11.34 7.23
C ARG A 41 13.86 10.24 6.19
N PHE A 42 13.15 10.55 5.12
CA PHE A 42 13.15 9.78 3.88
C PHE A 42 14.43 10.12 3.11
N ARG A 43 15.59 9.95 3.77
CA ARG A 43 16.90 10.11 3.13
C ARG A 43 17.11 8.88 2.24
N ARG A 44 16.61 8.97 1.01
CA ARG A 44 16.76 7.95 -0.05
C ARG A 44 18.19 7.44 -0.09
N LYS A 45 18.38 6.19 0.31
CA LYS A 45 19.66 5.47 0.23
C LYS A 45 19.87 4.87 -1.17
N MET A 46 19.46 5.57 -2.23
CA MET A 46 19.61 5.07 -3.61
C MET A 46 21.08 5.02 -4.05
N SER A 47 21.93 5.92 -3.53
CA SER A 47 23.31 6.04 -4.00
C SER A 47 24.16 4.77 -3.77
N GLY A 48 23.87 4.00 -2.72
CA GLY A 48 24.63 2.79 -2.38
C GLY A 48 24.42 1.64 -3.35
N PHE A 49 23.20 1.45 -3.87
CA PHE A 49 22.88 0.38 -4.81
C PHE A 49 23.50 0.64 -6.19
N PHE A 50 23.38 1.88 -6.70
CA PHE A 50 24.03 2.25 -7.96
C PHE A 50 25.56 2.19 -7.89
N GLN A 51 26.14 2.49 -6.72
CA GLN A 51 27.59 2.29 -6.49
C GLN A 51 27.97 0.80 -6.52
N LEU A 52 27.13 -0.10 -5.99
CA LEU A 52 27.35 -1.54 -6.05
C LEU A 52 27.31 -2.06 -7.50
N LEU A 53 26.33 -1.63 -8.29
CA LEU A 53 26.22 -1.98 -9.71
C LEU A 53 27.38 -1.45 -10.56
N ARG A 54 27.89 -0.24 -10.26
CA ARG A 54 29.09 0.29 -10.93
C ARG A 54 30.35 -0.48 -10.58
N LYS A 55 30.48 -0.97 -9.34
CA LYS A 55 31.61 -1.78 -8.88
C LYS A 55 31.57 -3.22 -9.41
N LYS A 56 30.38 -3.77 -9.67
CA LYS A 56 30.16 -5.15 -10.14
C LYS A 56 29.28 -5.17 -11.39
N LYS A 57 29.89 -5.00 -12.56
CA LYS A 57 29.18 -4.87 -13.85
C LYS A 57 28.47 -6.15 -14.30
N GLU A 58 28.91 -7.31 -13.83
CA GLU A 58 28.31 -8.62 -14.10
C GLU A 58 26.87 -8.73 -13.56
N LEU A 59 26.52 -7.96 -12.51
CA LEU A 59 25.18 -7.95 -11.94
C LEU A 59 24.15 -7.18 -12.79
N ILE A 60 24.60 -6.30 -13.67
CA ILE A 60 23.74 -5.44 -14.48
C ILE A 60 22.82 -6.26 -15.41
N PRO A 61 23.33 -7.20 -16.23
CA PRO A 61 22.45 -8.02 -17.07
C PRO A 61 21.54 -8.92 -16.24
N LEU A 62 22.04 -9.50 -15.13
CA LEU A 62 21.25 -10.37 -14.26
C LEU A 62 20.03 -9.63 -13.66
N ILE A 63 20.27 -8.48 -13.04
CA ILE A 63 19.19 -7.66 -12.46
C ILE A 63 18.33 -7.04 -13.56
N GLY A 64 18.90 -6.77 -14.74
CA GLY A 64 18.16 -6.33 -15.92
C GLY A 64 17.09 -7.34 -16.34
N PHE A 65 17.45 -8.60 -16.52
CA PHE A 65 16.49 -9.65 -16.88
C PHE A 65 15.42 -9.86 -15.80
N VAL A 66 15.81 -9.91 -14.52
CA VAL A 66 14.86 -10.05 -13.41
C VAL A 66 13.93 -8.84 -13.34
N GLY A 67 14.46 -7.63 -13.55
CA GLY A 67 13.68 -6.38 -13.57
C GLY A 67 12.68 -6.35 -14.73
N ILE A 68 13.12 -6.72 -15.94
CA ILE A 68 12.24 -6.84 -17.12
C ILE A 68 11.17 -7.91 -16.87
N ALA A 69 11.53 -9.06 -16.29
CA ALA A 69 10.58 -10.12 -15.98
C ALA A 69 9.54 -9.67 -14.95
N ALA A 70 9.97 -9.04 -13.85
CA ALA A 70 9.07 -8.53 -12.83
C ALA A 70 8.14 -7.43 -13.36
N ALA A 71 8.69 -6.46 -14.10
CA ALA A 71 7.91 -5.41 -14.73
C ALA A 71 6.94 -5.98 -15.79
N GLY A 72 7.39 -6.95 -16.58
CA GLY A 72 6.57 -7.68 -17.56
C GLY A 72 5.41 -8.42 -16.89
N ALA A 73 5.67 -9.13 -15.80
CA ALA A 73 4.63 -9.85 -15.05
C ALA A 73 3.58 -8.89 -14.47
N VAL A 74 4.03 -7.80 -13.84
CA VAL A 74 3.12 -6.80 -13.25
C VAL A 74 2.29 -6.12 -14.34
N SER A 75 2.93 -5.69 -15.43
CA SER A 75 2.24 -5.02 -16.54
C SER A 75 1.25 -5.94 -17.25
N ALA A 76 1.62 -7.20 -17.52
CA ALA A 76 0.71 -8.19 -18.09
C ALA A 76 -0.48 -8.47 -17.16
N SER A 77 -0.25 -8.58 -15.86
CA SER A 77 -1.32 -8.78 -14.88
C SER A 77 -2.33 -7.64 -14.91
N ILE A 78 -1.85 -6.39 -14.86
CA ILE A 78 -2.70 -5.20 -14.93
C ILE A 78 -3.44 -5.14 -16.27
N TYR A 79 -2.76 -5.42 -17.38
CA TYR A 79 -3.37 -5.45 -18.70
C TYR A 79 -4.51 -6.46 -18.77
N PHE A 80 -4.31 -7.70 -18.30
CA PHE A 80 -5.35 -8.73 -18.30
C PHE A 80 -6.52 -8.38 -17.41
N LEU A 81 -6.27 -7.85 -16.20
CA LEU A 81 -7.34 -7.46 -15.29
C LEU A 81 -8.24 -6.36 -15.88
N LEU A 82 -7.67 -5.40 -16.61
CA LEU A 82 -8.43 -4.23 -17.08
C LEU A 82 -9.02 -4.38 -18.47
N THR A 83 -8.39 -5.20 -19.34
CA THR A 83 -8.75 -5.21 -20.78
C THR A 83 -9.35 -6.53 -21.25
N LYS A 84 -9.15 -7.63 -20.52
CA LYS A 84 -9.66 -8.95 -20.93
C LYS A 84 -10.97 -9.26 -20.21
N PRO A 85 -11.99 -9.75 -20.94
CA PRO A 85 -13.27 -10.11 -20.35
C PRO A 85 -13.21 -11.39 -19.51
N ASP A 86 -12.12 -12.15 -19.59
CA ASP A 86 -11.97 -13.41 -18.84
C ASP A 86 -11.95 -13.17 -17.32
N VAL A 87 -11.64 -11.95 -16.88
CA VAL A 87 -11.65 -11.54 -15.47
C VAL A 87 -12.88 -10.69 -15.17
N ILE A 88 -13.79 -11.21 -14.35
CA ILE A 88 -15.01 -10.49 -13.99
C ILE A 88 -14.75 -9.55 -12.81
N LEU A 89 -14.59 -8.26 -13.09
CA LEU A 89 -14.46 -7.22 -12.06
C LEU A 89 -15.82 -6.65 -11.59
N ASN A 90 -16.83 -6.61 -12.46
CA ASN A 90 -18.17 -6.14 -12.13
C ASN A 90 -19.22 -7.18 -12.58
N LYS A 91 -19.58 -8.06 -11.65
CA LYS A 91 -20.58 -9.12 -11.87
C LYS A 91 -22.02 -8.60 -12.01
N THR A 92 -22.31 -7.41 -11.49
CA THR A 92 -23.69 -6.89 -11.40
C THR A 92 -24.17 -6.30 -12.72
N THR A 93 -23.31 -5.56 -13.42
CA THR A 93 -23.72 -4.86 -14.66
C THR A 93 -23.52 -5.73 -15.91
N ASN A 94 -22.53 -6.62 -15.92
CA ASN A 94 -22.22 -7.49 -17.04
C ASN A 94 -21.73 -8.85 -16.52
N PRO A 95 -22.66 -9.80 -16.24
CA PRO A 95 -22.31 -11.10 -15.68
C PRO A 95 -21.55 -12.00 -16.66
N GLU A 96 -21.70 -11.77 -17.97
CA GLU A 96 -21.11 -12.59 -19.05
C GLU A 96 -20.25 -11.72 -19.99
N PRO A 97 -19.12 -11.20 -19.51
CA PRO A 97 -18.28 -10.30 -20.30
C PRO A 97 -17.66 -10.95 -21.55
N TRP A 98 -17.52 -12.28 -21.58
CA TRP A 98 -17.00 -13.03 -22.73
C TRP A 98 -17.97 -13.11 -23.92
N GLU A 99 -19.28 -12.96 -23.70
CA GLU A 99 -20.30 -13.01 -24.76
C GLU A 99 -20.27 -11.75 -25.67
N ASN A 100 -19.73 -10.64 -25.15
CA ASN A 100 -19.76 -9.32 -25.78
C ASN A 100 -18.44 -8.93 -26.45
N LEU A 101 -17.72 -9.92 -26.98
CA LEU A 101 -16.47 -9.68 -27.72
C LEU A 101 -16.73 -9.38 -29.20
N ASP A 102 -16.07 -8.35 -29.72
CA ASP A 102 -16.03 -8.08 -31.16
C ASP A 102 -15.07 -9.07 -31.83
N PRO A 103 -15.59 -10.01 -32.63
CA PRO A 103 -14.78 -11.08 -33.18
C PRO A 103 -13.95 -10.61 -34.39
N SER A 104 -14.25 -9.43 -34.93
CA SER A 104 -13.48 -8.78 -36.00
C SER A 104 -12.11 -8.30 -35.52
N LYS A 105 -11.94 -8.15 -34.20
CA LYS A 105 -10.69 -7.71 -33.59
C LYS A 105 -9.86 -8.90 -33.12
N PRO A 106 -8.53 -8.87 -33.34
CA PRO A 106 -7.65 -9.90 -32.83
C PRO A 106 -7.64 -9.90 -31.29
N GLN A 107 -8.03 -11.02 -30.69
CA GLN A 107 -8.12 -11.14 -29.23
C GLN A 107 -6.84 -11.66 -28.56
N LYS A 108 -5.90 -12.20 -29.35
CA LYS A 108 -4.61 -12.71 -28.87
C LYS A 108 -3.59 -11.58 -28.74
N LEU A 109 -2.61 -11.74 -27.86
CA LEU A 109 -1.50 -10.79 -27.71
C LEU A 109 -0.70 -10.60 -29.01
N LEU A 110 -0.56 -11.66 -29.79
CA LEU A 110 0.09 -11.67 -31.09
C LEU A 110 -0.82 -12.42 -32.06
N THR A 111 -1.08 -11.82 -33.21
CA THR A 111 -1.79 -12.47 -34.31
C THR A 111 -0.96 -12.36 -35.57
N VAL A 112 -0.83 -13.47 -36.29
CA VAL A 112 -0.13 -13.53 -37.58
C VAL A 112 -1.12 -14.12 -38.57
N ASN A 113 -1.49 -13.34 -39.60
CA ASN A 113 -2.40 -13.75 -40.68
C ASN A 113 -3.76 -14.32 -40.23
N GLN A 114 -4.26 -13.93 -39.06
CA GLN A 114 -5.55 -14.41 -38.57
C GLN A 114 -6.68 -13.57 -39.17
N HIS A 115 -7.42 -14.16 -40.12
CA HIS A 115 -8.62 -13.56 -40.68
C HIS A 115 -9.85 -14.12 -39.98
N TRP A 116 -10.71 -13.24 -39.49
CA TRP A 116 -11.99 -13.65 -38.91
C TRP A 116 -13.04 -13.82 -40.01
N LYS A 117 -13.82 -14.91 -39.94
CA LYS A 117 -14.98 -15.17 -40.78
C LYS A 117 -16.16 -15.58 -39.88
N PRO A 118 -17.35 -14.98 -40.04
CA PRO A 118 -18.52 -15.41 -39.29
C PRO A 118 -18.92 -16.83 -39.71
N VAL A 119 -19.47 -17.60 -38.77
CA VAL A 119 -20.06 -18.90 -39.03
C VAL A 119 -21.58 -18.72 -39.01
N GLU A 120 -22.26 -19.08 -40.09
CA GLU A 120 -23.70 -18.84 -40.26
C GLU A 120 -24.53 -19.52 -39.17
N GLU A 121 -24.19 -20.78 -38.84
CA GLU A 121 -24.88 -21.57 -37.80
C GLU A 121 -24.86 -20.88 -36.43
N LEU A 122 -23.72 -20.28 -36.06
CA LEU A 122 -23.59 -19.56 -34.79
C LEU A 122 -24.46 -18.31 -34.76
N GLN A 123 -24.60 -17.62 -35.90
CA GLN A 123 -25.48 -16.45 -36.01
C GLN A 123 -26.95 -16.86 -35.91
N MET A 124 -27.34 -17.97 -36.55
CA MET A 124 -28.69 -18.50 -36.48
C MET A 124 -29.07 -18.86 -35.03
N VAL A 125 -28.22 -19.62 -34.33
CA VAL A 125 -28.45 -19.97 -32.92
C VAL A 125 -28.56 -18.71 -32.05
N LYS A 126 -27.64 -17.76 -32.23
CA LYS A 126 -27.66 -16.50 -31.46
C LYS A 126 -28.95 -15.70 -31.67
N ASN A 127 -29.47 -15.67 -32.90
CA ASN A 127 -30.73 -14.99 -33.22
C ASN A 127 -31.97 -15.72 -32.68
N MET A 128 -31.91 -17.04 -32.50
CA MET A 128 -33.02 -17.83 -31.93
C MET A 128 -33.06 -17.76 -30.40
N THR A 129 -31.93 -17.54 -29.73
CA THR A 129 -31.81 -17.53 -28.27
C THR A 129 -32.00 -16.14 -27.65
N LYS A 130 -31.86 -15.06 -28.43
CA LYS A 130 -31.97 -13.66 -27.96
C LYS A 130 -33.37 -13.09 -28.14
#